data_AF-A0A1R3IXL1-F1
#
_entry.id   AF-A0A1R3IXL1-F1
#
_cell.length_a   1.000
_cell.length_b   1.000
_cell.length_c   1.000
_cell.angle_alpha   90.00
_cell.angle_beta   90.00
_cell.angle_gamma   90.00
#
_symmetry.space_group_name_H-M   'P 1'
#
loop_
_entity.id
_entity.type
_entity.pdbx_description
1 polymer ?
#
loop_
_entity_poly.entity_id
_entity_poly.type
_entity_poly.pdbx_seq_one_letter_code
_entity_poly.pdbx_strand_id
1 'polypeptide(L)'
;MYRLLLDGNQLSGKIPLEIGALSNLAHLNFASNKLSRAIPGKLGECSMLLQLNLSTTHSICFILGQKMQRRKSMSKEAQPVEIFTLWGYNGRMLYENIVEATEDFRFNYCIGSGGYGNVYKAVLPIGEVVAVKKLHQSEDDMLVKNLKAFEREIQALTEIRHRNVVKLHGFCWHSKHSFLVYQFVERGSLRMILSNDQDAADLDWKKRLNVVRGVANALCYMHHDCSPPIIHRDISSNNVLLDSDHEAHVSDFGTARLLKPDSSNWTSFPGTIGYIAPELAYIYYVDEKCDVYSFGVVTMEVLMGRHILVI
;
A
#
# COMPACT_ATOMS: atom_id res chain seq x y z
N MET A 1 28.81 1.75 12.71
CA MET A 1 27.84 2.28 11.73
C MET A 1 27.62 3.75 12.00
N TYR A 2 27.58 4.58 10.96
CA TYR A 2 27.44 6.03 11.07
C TYR A 2 26.10 6.53 10.51
N ARG A 3 25.60 7.63 11.08
CA ARG A 3 24.43 8.36 10.58
C ARG A 3 24.88 9.74 10.13
N LEU A 4 24.57 10.11 8.90
CA LEU A 4 24.83 11.44 8.37
C LEU A 4 23.48 12.11 8.12
N LEU A 5 23.11 12.98 9.05
CA LEU A 5 21.85 13.72 9.05
C LEU A 5 22.15 15.19 8.77
N LEU A 6 21.82 15.65 7.58
CA LEU A 6 22.06 17.00 7.09
C LEU A 6 20.75 17.64 6.61
N ASP A 7 19.61 17.12 7.04
CA ASP A 7 18.31 17.62 6.69
C ASP A 7 18.00 19.02 7.23
N GLY A 8 17.11 19.76 6.55
CA GLY A 8 16.65 21.07 6.98
C GLY A 8 17.66 22.22 6.81
N ASN A 9 18.71 22.02 6.02
CA ASN A 9 19.73 23.02 5.75
C ASN A 9 19.50 23.76 4.41
N GLN A 10 20.33 24.76 4.12
CA GLN A 10 20.28 25.50 2.84
C GLN A 10 21.31 24.97 1.82
N LEU A 11 21.75 23.72 1.96
CA LEU A 11 22.79 23.15 1.09
C LEU A 11 22.26 23.10 -0.35
N SER A 12 23.07 23.57 -1.30
CA SER A 12 22.71 23.63 -2.72
C SER A 12 23.81 23.01 -3.59
N GLY A 13 23.47 22.65 -4.82
CA GLY A 13 24.38 21.95 -5.74
C GLY A 13 24.24 20.43 -5.72
N LYS A 14 25.20 19.72 -6.31
CA LYS A 14 25.16 18.25 -6.43
C LYS A 14 25.63 17.57 -5.15
N ILE A 15 25.09 16.37 -4.87
CA ILE A 15 25.62 15.51 -3.80
C ILE A 15 27.05 15.08 -4.20
N PRO A 16 28.07 15.30 -3.35
CA PRO A 16 29.45 14.92 -3.64
C PRO A 16 29.59 13.41 -3.88
N LEU A 17 30.43 13.03 -4.84
CA LEU A 17 30.68 11.63 -5.21
C LEU A 17 31.38 10.86 -4.08
N GLU A 18 32.10 11.59 -3.23
CA GLU A 18 32.90 11.12 -2.11
C GLU A 18 32.05 10.44 -1.02
N ILE A 19 30.74 10.72 -0.97
CA ILE A 19 29.82 10.03 -0.06
C ILE A 19 29.81 8.52 -0.30
N GLY A 20 30.03 8.07 -1.53
CA GLY A 20 30.17 6.65 -1.87
C GLY A 20 31.34 5.94 -1.17
N ALA A 21 32.36 6.69 -0.73
CA ALA A 21 33.50 6.15 -0.01
C ALA A 21 33.20 5.85 1.47
N LEU A 22 32.03 6.28 1.98
CA LEU A 22 31.63 6.08 3.37
C LEU A 22 31.06 4.67 3.58
N SER A 23 31.93 3.66 3.53
CA SER A 23 31.57 2.23 3.59
C SER A 23 30.79 1.81 4.84
N ASN A 24 30.94 2.54 5.95
CA ASN A 24 30.28 2.30 7.24
C ASN A 24 29.02 3.16 7.48
N LEU A 25 28.59 3.94 6.49
CA LEU A 25 27.41 4.80 6.57
C LEU A 25 26.13 3.95 6.50
N ALA A 26 25.29 4.04 7.52
CA ALA A 26 24.05 3.28 7.64
C ALA A 26 22.80 4.11 7.36
N HIS A 27 22.83 5.40 7.70
CA HIS A 27 21.70 6.30 7.46
C HIS A 27 22.21 7.59 6.84
N LEU A 28 21.58 8.02 5.75
CA LEU A 28 21.88 9.26 5.05
C LEU A 28 20.60 10.08 4.88
N ASN A 29 20.55 11.28 5.46
CA ASN A 29 19.41 12.18 5.33
C ASN A 29 19.87 13.55 4.82
N PHE A 30 19.37 13.94 3.65
CA PHE A 30 19.56 15.24 3.02
C PHE A 30 18.24 15.98 2.80
N ALA A 31 17.15 15.54 3.45
CA ALA A 31 15.84 16.14 3.26
C ALA A 31 15.83 17.66 3.48
N SER A 32 14.87 18.36 2.88
CA SER A 32 14.67 19.79 3.07
C SER A 32 15.90 20.66 2.79
N ASN A 33 16.73 20.27 1.81
CA ASN A 33 17.82 21.07 1.24
C ASN A 33 17.50 21.53 -0.19
N LYS A 34 18.37 22.36 -0.78
CA LYS A 34 18.29 22.85 -2.18
C LYS A 34 19.21 22.05 -3.12
N LEU A 35 19.41 20.76 -2.84
CA LEU A 35 20.30 19.89 -3.61
C LEU A 35 19.71 19.55 -4.97
N SER A 36 20.57 19.35 -5.96
CA SER A 36 20.17 18.97 -7.31
C SER A 36 19.47 17.62 -7.34
N ARG A 37 18.50 17.43 -8.26
CA ARG A 37 17.75 16.18 -8.43
C ARG A 37 18.60 14.95 -8.83
N ALA A 38 19.87 15.14 -9.19
CA ALA A 38 20.75 14.06 -9.60
C ALA A 38 21.34 13.34 -8.37
N ILE A 39 20.99 12.07 -8.19
CA ILE A 39 21.62 11.18 -7.21
C ILE A 39 22.91 10.63 -7.82
N PRO A 40 24.08 10.78 -7.17
CA PRO A 40 25.32 10.25 -7.69
C PRO A 40 25.29 8.71 -7.66
N GLY A 41 25.63 8.07 -8.78
CA GLY A 41 25.68 6.59 -8.86
C GLY A 41 26.64 5.96 -7.84
N LYS A 42 27.65 6.71 -7.37
CA LYS A 42 28.56 6.28 -6.28
C LYS A 42 27.86 6.06 -4.94
N LEU A 43 26.65 6.56 -4.72
CA LEU A 43 25.89 6.24 -3.50
C LEU A 43 25.62 4.73 -3.38
N GLY A 44 25.58 4.02 -4.50
CA GLY A 44 25.48 2.55 -4.53
C GLY A 44 26.74 1.83 -4.03
N GLU A 45 27.85 2.54 -3.79
CA GLU A 45 29.08 1.99 -3.20
C GLU A 45 29.03 1.95 -1.67
N CYS A 46 28.05 2.61 -1.03
CA CYS A 46 27.83 2.57 0.41
C CYS A 46 27.28 1.19 0.85
N SER A 47 28.18 0.23 1.07
CA SER A 47 27.85 -1.17 1.37
C SER A 47 26.96 -1.39 2.60
N MET A 48 26.97 -0.44 3.55
CA MET A 48 26.21 -0.53 4.80
C MET A 48 24.99 0.39 4.83
N LEU A 49 24.64 1.07 3.74
CA LEU A 49 23.53 2.03 3.72
C LEU A 49 22.17 1.30 3.81
N LEU A 50 21.39 1.65 4.83
CA LEU A 50 20.08 1.07 5.15
C LEU A 50 18.93 2.07 4.90
N GLN A 51 19.22 3.37 5.00
CA GLN A 51 18.23 4.43 4.84
C GLN A 51 18.82 5.61 4.07
N LEU A 52 18.06 6.11 3.09
CA LEU A 52 18.44 7.25 2.25
C LEU A 52 17.25 8.20 2.11
N ASN A 53 17.28 9.33 2.80
CA ASN A 53 16.26 10.36 2.62
C ASN A 53 16.81 11.54 1.82
N LEU A 54 16.23 11.82 0.67
CA LEU A 54 16.61 12.93 -0.22
C LEU A 54 15.44 13.90 -0.47
N SER A 55 14.37 13.82 0.32
CA SER A 55 13.13 14.56 0.05
C SER A 55 13.38 16.07 0.10
N THR A 56 13.39 16.76 -1.05
CA THR A 56 13.20 18.22 -1.04
C THR A 56 11.71 18.49 -0.83
N THR A 57 11.35 19.71 -0.40
CA THR A 57 10.02 20.09 0.14
C THR A 57 8.79 19.74 -0.72
N HIS A 58 8.94 19.09 -1.87
CA HIS A 58 7.84 18.64 -2.72
C HIS A 58 7.91 17.20 -3.27
N SER A 59 8.85 16.30 -2.92
CA SER A 59 8.78 14.86 -3.35
C SER A 59 9.83 13.90 -2.77
N ILE A 60 9.36 12.69 -2.46
CA ILE A 60 9.98 11.34 -2.36
C ILE A 60 10.90 11.00 -1.16
N CYS A 61 10.47 9.99 -0.39
CA CYS A 61 11.26 9.20 0.56
C CYS A 61 11.81 7.93 -0.14
N PHE A 62 13.08 7.57 0.08
CA PHE A 62 13.64 6.27 -0.34
C PHE A 62 13.98 5.42 0.90
N ILE A 63 13.48 4.19 0.98
CA ILE A 63 13.96 3.18 1.94
C ILE A 63 14.65 2.07 1.13
N LEU A 64 15.97 1.96 1.26
CA LEU A 64 16.75 0.89 0.63
C LEU A 64 17.04 -0.22 1.65
N GLY A 65 16.26 -1.30 1.61
CA GLY A 65 16.59 -2.57 2.28
C GLY A 65 17.47 -3.45 1.38
N GLN A 66 18.66 -3.81 1.85
CA GLN A 66 19.80 -4.34 1.07
C GLN A 66 19.68 -5.78 0.52
N LYS A 67 20.20 -5.99 -0.70
CA LYS A 67 21.37 -6.86 -1.03
C LYS A 67 21.76 -6.72 -2.52
N MET A 68 22.51 -5.67 -2.87
CA MET A 68 23.12 -5.51 -4.20
C MET A 68 24.57 -6.02 -4.18
N GLN A 69 24.76 -7.34 -4.31
CA GLN A 69 26.08 -7.90 -4.60
C GLN A 69 26.25 -8.17 -6.10
N ARG A 70 27.03 -7.29 -6.72
CA ARG A 70 27.89 -7.42 -7.92
C ARG A 70 27.75 -8.67 -8.81
N ARG A 71 27.54 -8.43 -10.11
CA ARG A 71 28.50 -8.80 -11.18
C ARG A 71 28.36 -7.89 -12.43
N LYS A 72 29.49 -7.71 -13.13
CA LYS A 72 29.87 -6.65 -14.10
C LYS A 72 29.22 -6.76 -15.50
N SER A 73 28.96 -5.57 -16.09
CA SER A 73 29.00 -5.13 -17.52
C SER A 73 28.16 -5.89 -18.57
N MET A 74 27.39 -5.25 -19.47
CA MET A 74 27.79 -4.16 -20.38
C MET A 74 26.63 -3.24 -20.86
N SER A 75 27.01 -1.98 -21.11
CA SER A 75 26.53 -0.96 -22.08
C SER A 75 25.07 -0.45 -22.13
N LYS A 76 24.97 0.85 -21.78
CA LYS A 76 24.25 1.98 -22.41
C LYS A 76 22.74 1.83 -22.74
N GLU A 77 21.93 2.37 -21.84
CA GLU A 77 21.04 3.53 -22.06
C GLU A 77 20.56 4.02 -20.68
N ALA A 78 20.34 5.32 -20.52
CA ALA A 78 19.84 5.89 -19.26
C ALA A 78 18.36 5.50 -19.08
N GLN A 79 18.13 4.30 -18.55
CA GLN A 79 16.81 3.80 -18.18
C GLN A 79 16.29 4.59 -16.96
N PRO A 80 14.98 4.93 -16.93
CA PRO A 80 14.37 5.60 -15.79
C PRO A 80 14.52 4.74 -14.53
N VAL A 81 14.71 5.40 -13.38
CA VAL A 81 15.02 4.78 -12.08
C VAL A 81 13.99 3.69 -11.74
N GLU A 82 14.40 2.43 -11.85
CA GLU A 82 13.59 1.26 -11.48
C GLU A 82 13.71 1.03 -9.96
N ILE A 83 12.58 1.05 -9.25
CA ILE A 83 12.54 0.74 -7.82
C ILE A 83 11.68 -0.51 -7.62
N PHE A 84 12.33 -1.59 -7.20
CA PHE A 84 11.65 -2.81 -6.79
C PHE A 84 11.98 -3.11 -5.33
N THR A 85 10.97 -3.07 -4.46
CA THR A 85 11.13 -3.48 -3.06
C THR A 85 10.12 -4.60 -2.80
N LEU A 86 10.57 -5.84 -3.00
CA LEU A 86 9.76 -7.04 -2.81
C LEU A 86 10.53 -7.96 -1.86
N TRP A 87 9.87 -8.40 -0.80
CA TRP A 87 10.52 -9.17 0.27
C TRP A 87 10.87 -10.57 -0.26
N GLY A 88 12.16 -10.88 -0.40
CA GLY A 88 12.65 -12.23 -0.70
C GLY A 88 12.82 -12.61 -2.18
N TYR A 89 12.42 -11.76 -3.13
CA TYR A 89 12.59 -12.00 -4.57
C TYR A 89 13.52 -10.98 -5.23
N ASN A 90 14.20 -11.38 -6.31
CA ASN A 90 14.80 -10.41 -7.23
C ASN A 90 13.65 -9.64 -7.89
N GLY A 91 13.48 -8.37 -7.52
CA GLY A 91 12.33 -7.56 -7.91
C GLY A 91 12.07 -7.50 -9.41
N ARG A 92 13.13 -7.56 -10.22
CA ARG A 92 13.02 -7.67 -11.69
C ARG A 92 12.42 -9.00 -12.15
N MET A 93 12.86 -10.12 -11.59
CA MET A 93 12.31 -11.44 -11.93
C MET A 93 10.83 -11.54 -11.52
N LEU A 94 10.46 -10.98 -10.36
CA LEU A 94 9.06 -10.99 -9.93
C LEU A 94 8.18 -10.09 -10.82
N TYR A 95 8.69 -8.94 -11.27
CA TYR A 95 8.02 -8.13 -12.27
C TYR A 95 7.79 -8.91 -13.58
N GLU A 96 8.84 -9.53 -14.13
CA GLU A 96 8.77 -10.33 -15.36
C GLU A 96 7.76 -11.47 -15.20
N ASN A 97 7.80 -12.20 -14.07
CA ASN A 97 6.85 -13.27 -13.75
C ASN A 97 5.40 -12.77 -13.65
N ILE A 98 5.16 -11.60 -13.05
CA ILE A 98 3.80 -11.04 -12.94
C ILE A 98 3.28 -10.61 -14.30
N VAL A 99 4.11 -9.96 -15.11
CA VAL A 99 3.73 -9.55 -16.47
C VAL A 99 3.42 -10.78 -17.33
N GLU A 100 4.23 -11.83 -17.24
CA GLU A 100 3.98 -13.09 -17.95
C GLU A 100 2.70 -13.78 -17.46
N ALA A 101 2.55 -13.96 -16.13
CA ALA A 101 1.40 -14.65 -15.53
C ALA A 101 0.06 -13.93 -15.74
N THR A 102 0.08 -12.64 -16.09
CA THR A 102 -1.11 -11.84 -16.40
C THR A 102 -1.24 -11.51 -17.88
N GLU A 103 -0.36 -12.05 -18.73
CA GLU A 103 -0.26 -11.76 -20.17
C GLU A 103 -0.24 -10.25 -20.48
N ASP A 104 0.63 -9.50 -19.81
CA ASP A 104 0.71 -8.02 -19.83
C ASP A 104 -0.58 -7.35 -19.33
N PHE A 105 -1.13 -7.86 -18.22
CA PHE A 105 -2.34 -7.35 -17.55
C PHE A 105 -3.60 -7.39 -18.43
N ARG A 106 -3.81 -8.48 -19.17
CA ARG A 106 -5.03 -8.72 -19.94
C ARG A 106 -6.26 -8.79 -19.04
N PHE A 107 -7.37 -8.25 -19.53
CA PHE A 107 -8.62 -8.13 -18.76
C PHE A 107 -9.19 -9.49 -18.30
N ASN A 108 -8.92 -10.58 -19.00
CA ASN A 108 -9.37 -11.93 -18.59
C ASN A 108 -8.79 -12.38 -17.24
N TYR A 109 -7.69 -11.77 -16.79
CA TYR A 109 -7.07 -12.03 -15.48
C TYR A 109 -7.52 -11.02 -14.41
N CYS A 110 -8.34 -10.03 -14.78
CA CYS A 110 -8.87 -9.03 -13.87
C CYS A 110 -9.94 -9.67 -12.97
N ILE A 111 -9.74 -9.55 -11.66
CA ILE A 111 -10.65 -10.05 -10.63
C ILE A 111 -11.40 -8.92 -9.90
N GLY A 112 -11.04 -7.67 -10.19
CA GLY A 112 -11.72 -6.50 -9.62
C GLY A 112 -11.22 -5.20 -10.23
N SER A 113 -12.09 -4.22 -10.32
CA SER A 113 -11.78 -2.87 -10.81
C SER A 113 -12.33 -1.85 -9.83
N GLY A 114 -11.53 -0.83 -9.52
CA GLY A 114 -11.90 0.25 -8.60
C GLY A 114 -11.36 1.59 -9.08
N GLY A 115 -11.67 2.67 -8.34
CA GLY A 115 -11.26 4.03 -8.71
C GLY A 115 -9.74 4.21 -8.84
N TYR A 116 -8.97 3.43 -8.08
CA TYR A 116 -7.52 3.54 -8.01
C TYR A 116 -6.77 2.57 -8.94
N GLY A 117 -7.46 1.61 -9.56
CA GLY A 117 -6.80 0.60 -10.39
C GLY A 117 -7.59 -0.69 -10.61
N ASN A 118 -6.94 -1.62 -11.30
CA ASN A 118 -7.44 -2.98 -11.55
C ASN A 118 -6.64 -3.99 -10.73
N VAL A 119 -7.32 -5.00 -10.20
CA VAL A 119 -6.74 -6.10 -9.44
C VAL A 119 -6.73 -7.34 -10.32
N TYR A 120 -5.57 -7.98 -10.42
CA TYR A 120 -5.35 -9.17 -11.24
C TYR A 120 -4.95 -10.35 -10.35
N LYS A 121 -5.41 -11.55 -10.71
CA LYS A 121 -4.89 -12.79 -10.12
C LYS A 121 -3.67 -13.23 -10.93
N ALA A 122 -2.55 -13.48 -10.27
CA ALA A 122 -1.35 -14.00 -10.90
C ALA A 122 -0.87 -15.28 -10.18
N VAL A 123 -0.49 -16.29 -10.95
CA VAL A 123 0.13 -17.52 -10.44
C VAL A 123 1.63 -17.44 -10.76
N LEU A 124 2.45 -17.33 -9.72
CA LEU A 124 3.91 -17.25 -9.86
C LEU A 124 4.49 -18.63 -10.24
N PRO A 125 5.71 -18.70 -10.81
CA PRO A 125 6.32 -19.96 -11.27
C PRO A 125 6.44 -21.05 -10.19
N ILE A 126 6.54 -20.65 -8.92
CA ILE A 126 6.60 -21.58 -7.78
C ILE A 126 5.22 -22.10 -7.33
N GLY A 127 4.15 -21.75 -8.04
CA GLY A 127 2.76 -22.09 -7.71
C GLY A 127 2.08 -21.16 -6.71
N GLU A 128 2.79 -20.17 -6.19
CA GLU A 128 2.23 -19.16 -5.28
C GLU A 128 1.23 -18.26 -6.04
N VAL A 129 0.04 -18.07 -5.48
CA VAL A 129 -1.01 -17.23 -6.07
C VAL A 129 -1.03 -15.88 -5.35
N VAL A 130 -0.96 -14.79 -6.12
CA VAL A 130 -0.94 -13.42 -5.60
C VAL A 130 -2.02 -12.56 -6.25
N ALA A 131 -2.44 -11.52 -5.53
CA ALA A 131 -3.28 -10.46 -6.07
C ALA A 131 -2.42 -9.24 -6.43
N VAL A 132 -2.57 -8.73 -7.64
CA VAL A 132 -1.77 -7.61 -8.17
C VAL A 132 -2.69 -6.43 -8.46
N LYS A 133 -2.64 -5.39 -7.61
CA LYS A 133 -3.39 -4.14 -7.81
C LYS A 133 -2.56 -3.19 -8.67
N LYS A 134 -2.85 -3.14 -9.97
CA LYS A 134 -2.23 -2.22 -10.93
C LYS A 134 -2.96 -0.88 -10.92
N LEU A 135 -2.22 0.18 -10.68
CA LEU A 135 -2.73 1.55 -10.70
C LEU A 135 -3.10 1.99 -12.12
N HIS A 136 -4.11 2.83 -12.24
CA HIS A 136 -4.42 3.50 -13.51
C HIS A 136 -3.32 4.50 -13.88
N GLN A 137 -2.84 4.41 -15.12
CA GLN A 137 -2.02 5.46 -15.75
C GLN A 137 -2.97 6.47 -16.38
N SER A 138 -3.01 7.68 -15.84
CA SER A 138 -3.90 8.76 -16.28
C SER A 138 -3.11 10.03 -16.57
N GLU A 139 -3.79 11.11 -16.94
CA GLU A 139 -3.19 12.46 -17.06
C GLU A 139 -2.89 13.07 -15.66
N ASP A 140 -2.08 14.15 -15.66
CA ASP A 140 -1.29 14.66 -14.53
C ASP A 140 -2.00 14.76 -13.16
N ASP A 141 -3.24 15.25 -13.08
CA ASP A 141 -3.89 15.49 -11.77
C ASP A 141 -4.42 14.20 -11.10
N MET A 142 -4.85 13.23 -11.91
CA MET A 142 -5.24 11.90 -11.44
C MET A 142 -4.01 11.04 -11.09
N LEU A 143 -2.87 11.25 -11.78
CA LEU A 143 -1.61 10.62 -11.41
C LEU A 143 -1.23 11.00 -9.97
N VAL A 144 -1.19 12.29 -9.65
CA VAL A 144 -0.78 12.75 -8.31
C VAL A 144 -1.66 12.17 -7.19
N LYS A 145 -2.97 12.01 -7.42
CA LYS A 145 -3.89 11.37 -6.46
C LYS A 145 -3.61 9.88 -6.32
N ASN A 146 -3.44 9.16 -7.43
CA ASN A 146 -3.11 7.73 -7.43
C ASN A 146 -1.76 7.47 -6.76
N LEU A 147 -0.78 8.34 -6.95
CA LEU A 147 0.52 8.27 -6.30
C LEU A 147 0.43 8.45 -4.79
N LYS A 148 -0.34 9.44 -4.32
CA LYS A 148 -0.57 9.62 -2.88
C LYS A 148 -1.29 8.44 -2.24
N ALA A 149 -2.26 7.84 -2.94
CA ALA A 149 -2.94 6.65 -2.46
C ALA A 149 -1.99 5.45 -2.37
N PHE A 150 -1.15 5.26 -3.39
CA PHE A 150 -0.11 4.22 -3.41
C PHE A 150 0.90 4.36 -2.27
N GLU A 151 1.42 5.57 -2.04
CA GLU A 151 2.35 5.84 -0.95
C GLU A 151 1.72 5.59 0.43
N ARG A 152 0.47 6.01 0.63
CA ARG A 152 -0.28 5.76 1.87
C ARG A 152 -0.48 4.27 2.13
N GLU A 153 -0.86 3.54 1.10
CA GLU A 153 -1.12 2.11 1.18
C GLU A 153 0.17 1.34 1.54
N ILE A 154 1.29 1.67 0.90
CA ILE A 154 2.60 1.10 1.26
C ILE A 154 2.94 1.47 2.71
N GLN A 155 2.85 2.75 3.08
CA GLN A 155 3.23 3.22 4.40
C GLN A 155 2.41 2.55 5.52
N ALA A 156 1.10 2.42 5.34
CA ALA A 156 0.24 1.75 6.30
C ALA A 156 0.59 0.26 6.41
N LEU A 157 0.67 -0.45 5.28
CA LEU A 157 0.90 -1.89 5.26
C LEU A 157 2.33 -2.31 5.61
N THR A 158 3.31 -1.39 5.58
CA THR A 158 4.64 -1.65 6.15
C THR A 158 4.65 -1.68 7.67
N GLU A 159 3.75 -0.93 8.31
CA GLU A 159 3.63 -0.85 9.78
C GLU A 159 2.67 -1.93 10.32
N ILE A 160 1.64 -2.30 9.54
CA ILE A 160 0.61 -3.25 9.97
C ILE A 160 1.08 -4.70 9.79
N ARG A 161 0.99 -5.48 10.86
CA ARG A 161 1.13 -6.94 10.81
C ARG A 161 0.06 -7.61 11.66
N HIS A 162 -1.08 -7.88 11.04
CA HIS A 162 -2.23 -8.47 11.73
C HIS A 162 -2.91 -9.54 10.88
N ARG A 163 -3.40 -10.61 11.51
CA ARG A 163 -4.03 -11.76 10.83
C ARG A 163 -5.32 -11.43 10.07
N ASN A 164 -6.01 -10.36 10.47
CA ASN A 164 -7.24 -9.89 9.83
C ASN A 164 -6.99 -8.67 8.93
N VAL A 165 -5.76 -8.48 8.45
CA VAL A 165 -5.38 -7.47 7.45
C VAL A 165 -4.63 -8.16 6.32
N VAL A 166 -4.95 -7.83 5.08
CA VAL A 166 -4.29 -8.40 3.91
C VAL A 166 -2.80 -8.07 3.92
N LYS A 167 -1.97 -9.10 3.74
CA LYS A 167 -0.52 -8.94 3.68
C LYS A 167 -0.06 -8.36 2.35
N LEU A 168 0.71 -7.27 2.40
CA LEU A 168 1.49 -6.76 1.29
C LEU A 168 2.79 -7.56 1.15
N HIS A 169 3.03 -8.17 0.01
CA HIS A 169 4.30 -8.85 -0.32
C HIS A 169 5.34 -7.89 -0.88
N GLY A 170 4.88 -6.84 -1.56
CA GLY A 170 5.68 -5.68 -1.93
C GLY A 170 5.05 -4.89 -3.07
N PHE A 171 5.87 -4.12 -3.77
CA PHE A 171 5.39 -3.19 -4.78
C PHE A 171 6.37 -3.05 -5.95
N CYS A 172 5.84 -2.60 -7.08
CA CYS A 172 6.59 -2.25 -8.27
C CYS A 172 6.32 -0.79 -8.64
N TRP A 173 7.41 -0.05 -8.86
CA TRP A 173 7.39 1.24 -9.51
C TRP A 173 8.21 1.18 -10.80
N HIS A 174 7.51 1.09 -11.92
CA HIS A 174 8.12 1.02 -13.24
C HIS A 174 7.41 1.99 -14.20
N SER A 175 8.16 2.52 -15.18
CA SER A 175 7.65 3.50 -16.16
C SER A 175 6.42 2.99 -16.91
N LYS A 176 6.37 1.69 -17.20
CA LYS A 176 5.25 1.03 -17.87
C LYS A 176 4.18 0.50 -16.92
N HIS A 177 4.51 0.11 -15.68
CA HIS A 177 3.54 -0.52 -14.76
C HIS A 177 3.85 -0.14 -13.30
N SER A 178 2.87 0.42 -12.61
CA SER A 178 2.93 0.64 -11.15
C SER A 178 1.88 -0.22 -10.47
N PHE A 179 2.30 -1.08 -9.54
CA PHE A 179 1.39 -2.02 -8.90
C PHE A 179 1.84 -2.46 -7.50
N LEU A 180 0.86 -2.92 -6.72
CA LEU A 180 1.03 -3.52 -5.39
C LEU A 180 0.75 -5.02 -5.47
N VAL A 181 1.55 -5.83 -4.77
CA VAL A 181 1.44 -7.29 -4.74
C VAL A 181 1.03 -7.74 -3.35
N TYR A 182 -0.11 -8.40 -3.25
CA TYR A 182 -0.69 -8.88 -2.00
C TYR A 182 -0.80 -10.40 -1.98
N GLN A 183 -0.99 -10.95 -0.79
CA GLN A 183 -1.55 -12.28 -0.66
C GLN A 183 -2.90 -12.34 -1.40
N PHE A 184 -3.17 -13.45 -2.08
CA PHE A 184 -4.47 -13.70 -2.68
C PHE A 184 -5.44 -14.24 -1.62
N VAL A 185 -6.67 -13.74 -1.60
CA VAL A 185 -7.73 -14.15 -0.65
C VAL A 185 -8.89 -14.74 -1.44
N GLU A 186 -9.20 -16.02 -1.23
CA GLU A 186 -9.82 -16.87 -2.25
C GLU A 186 -11.28 -16.58 -2.52
N ARG A 187 -12.08 -16.19 -1.52
CA ARG A 187 -13.51 -15.94 -1.69
C ARG A 187 -13.81 -14.51 -2.15
N GLY A 188 -12.78 -13.67 -2.32
CA GLY A 188 -12.95 -12.28 -2.72
C GLY A 188 -13.65 -11.46 -1.64
N SER A 189 -14.37 -10.42 -2.07
CA SER A 189 -14.98 -9.45 -1.15
C SER A 189 -16.27 -9.95 -0.52
N LEU A 190 -16.51 -9.52 0.71
CA LEU A 190 -17.72 -9.76 1.46
C LEU A 190 -18.95 -9.25 0.70
N ARG A 191 -18.83 -8.15 -0.06
CA ARG A 191 -19.92 -7.66 -0.91
C ARG A 191 -20.35 -8.69 -1.94
N MET A 192 -19.41 -9.38 -2.60
CA MET A 192 -19.74 -10.40 -3.59
C MET A 192 -20.51 -11.55 -2.95
N ILE A 193 -20.06 -11.99 -1.77
CA ILE A 193 -20.70 -13.06 -0.98
C ILE A 193 -22.12 -12.64 -0.56
N LEU A 194 -22.29 -11.43 -0.03
CA LEU A 194 -23.59 -10.91 0.43
C LEU A 194 -24.52 -10.51 -0.72
N SER A 195 -24.04 -10.49 -1.97
CA SER A 195 -24.86 -10.21 -3.15
C SER A 195 -25.35 -11.48 -3.85
N ASN A 196 -24.90 -12.66 -3.40
CA ASN A 196 -25.31 -13.96 -3.90
C ASN A 196 -26.07 -14.71 -2.80
N ASP A 197 -27.34 -15.03 -3.04
CA ASP A 197 -28.20 -15.69 -2.05
C ASP A 197 -27.65 -17.03 -1.56
N GLN A 198 -26.99 -17.80 -2.43
CA GLN A 198 -26.41 -19.09 -2.07
C GLN A 198 -25.18 -18.91 -1.16
N ASP A 199 -24.25 -18.04 -1.55
CA ASP A 199 -23.03 -17.78 -0.77
C ASP A 199 -23.37 -17.10 0.56
N ALA A 200 -24.38 -16.22 0.56
CA ALA A 200 -24.90 -15.60 1.78
C ALA A 200 -25.54 -16.65 2.70
N ALA A 201 -26.31 -17.61 2.18
CA ALA A 201 -26.87 -18.70 2.98
C ALA A 201 -25.78 -19.59 3.59
N ASP A 202 -24.70 -19.84 2.85
CA ASP A 202 -23.54 -20.63 3.32
C ASP A 202 -22.74 -19.92 4.42
N LEU A 203 -22.82 -18.59 4.49
CA LEU A 203 -22.27 -17.79 5.59
C LEU A 203 -23.21 -17.86 6.80
N ASP A 204 -23.19 -18.99 7.52
CA ASP A 204 -24.02 -19.22 8.70
C ASP A 204 -23.74 -18.23 9.85
N TRP A 205 -24.57 -18.29 10.90
CA TRP A 205 -24.47 -17.40 12.07
C TRP A 205 -23.06 -17.36 12.70
N LYS A 206 -22.40 -18.51 12.82
CA LYS A 206 -21.07 -18.59 13.44
C LYS A 206 -20.03 -17.94 12.55
N LYS A 207 -20.09 -18.16 11.24
CA LYS A 207 -19.20 -17.52 10.25
C LYS A 207 -19.42 -16.02 10.22
N ARG A 208 -20.67 -15.54 10.23
CA ARG A 208 -21.01 -14.11 10.30
C ARG A 208 -20.41 -13.42 11.53
N LEU A 209 -20.54 -14.04 12.71
CA LEU A 209 -19.93 -13.54 13.94
C LEU A 209 -18.39 -13.52 13.86
N ASN A 210 -17.77 -14.54 13.25
CA ASN A 210 -16.33 -14.57 13.03
C ASN A 210 -15.88 -13.43 12.10
N VAL A 211 -16.63 -13.12 11.04
CA VAL A 211 -16.35 -11.99 10.14
C VAL A 211 -16.37 -10.67 10.90
N VAL A 212 -17.45 -10.40 11.65
CA VAL A 212 -17.57 -9.18 12.47
C VAL A 212 -16.41 -9.06 13.47
N ARG A 213 -16.08 -10.16 14.15
CA ARG A 213 -14.96 -10.22 15.08
C ARG A 213 -13.62 -9.96 14.39
N GLY A 214 -13.41 -10.52 13.21
CA GLY A 214 -12.17 -10.33 12.43
C GLY A 214 -11.95 -8.87 12.06
N VAL A 215 -12.98 -8.19 11.56
CA VAL A 215 -12.92 -6.76 11.24
C VAL A 215 -12.69 -5.93 12.51
N ALA A 216 -13.39 -6.22 13.60
CA ALA A 216 -13.20 -5.52 14.88
C ALA A 216 -11.77 -5.67 15.43
N ASN A 217 -11.19 -6.87 15.34
CA ASN A 217 -9.80 -7.12 15.75
C ASN A 217 -8.81 -6.30 14.91
N ALA A 218 -9.01 -6.23 13.59
CA ALA A 218 -8.16 -5.43 12.72
C ALA A 218 -8.23 -3.93 13.08
N LEU A 219 -9.44 -3.39 13.28
CA LEU A 219 -9.63 -1.98 13.66
C LEU A 219 -9.01 -1.67 15.01
N CYS A 220 -9.27 -2.50 16.03
CA CYS A 220 -8.69 -2.36 17.36
C CYS A 220 -7.15 -2.29 17.30
N TYR A 221 -6.54 -3.23 16.58
CA TYR A 221 -5.09 -3.26 16.37
C TYR A 221 -4.58 -1.96 15.71
N MET A 222 -5.21 -1.52 14.62
CA MET A 222 -4.77 -0.33 13.89
C MET A 222 -4.94 0.96 14.69
N HIS A 223 -6.02 1.08 15.49
CA HIS A 223 -6.31 2.28 16.26
C HIS A 223 -5.54 2.37 17.57
N HIS A 224 -5.21 1.24 18.20
CA HIS A 224 -4.70 1.21 19.57
C HIS A 224 -3.32 0.57 19.73
N ASP A 225 -2.98 -0.40 18.88
CA ASP A 225 -1.70 -1.12 18.99
C ASP A 225 -0.64 -0.57 18.04
N CYS A 226 -1.04 0.05 16.92
CA CYS A 226 -0.13 0.77 16.03
C CYS A 226 0.28 2.13 16.62
N SER A 227 1.56 2.47 16.48
CA SER A 227 2.11 3.76 16.90
C SER A 227 2.94 4.39 15.76
N PRO A 228 2.45 5.46 15.09
CA PRO A 228 1.19 6.16 15.37
C PRO A 228 -0.07 5.34 15.03
N PRO A 229 -1.24 5.67 15.60
CA PRO A 229 -2.51 5.07 15.21
C PRO A 229 -2.78 5.21 13.72
N ILE A 230 -3.38 4.17 13.13
CA ILE A 230 -3.68 4.10 11.69
C ILE A 230 -5.19 4.07 11.52
N ILE A 231 -5.74 5.06 10.82
CA ILE A 231 -7.16 5.11 10.46
C ILE A 231 -7.31 4.65 9.02
N HIS A 232 -8.21 3.69 8.77
CA HIS A 232 -8.44 3.10 7.46
C HIS A 232 -9.18 4.05 6.51
N ARG A 233 -10.29 4.65 6.98
CA ARG A 233 -11.14 5.66 6.32
C ARG A 233 -12.00 5.19 5.15
N ASP A 234 -11.88 3.93 4.75
CA ASP A 234 -12.74 3.32 3.74
C ASP A 234 -13.14 1.88 4.09
N ILE A 235 -13.60 1.66 5.33
CA ILE A 235 -14.14 0.35 5.71
C ILE A 235 -15.48 0.15 5.01
N SER A 236 -15.60 -0.92 4.23
CA SER A 236 -16.81 -1.30 3.50
C SER A 236 -16.81 -2.80 3.20
N SER A 237 -17.94 -3.38 2.78
CA SER A 237 -17.99 -4.79 2.39
C SER A 237 -17.21 -5.09 1.10
N ASN A 238 -16.84 -4.08 0.29
CA ASN A 238 -15.88 -4.25 -0.80
C ASN A 238 -14.46 -4.51 -0.30
N ASN A 239 -14.10 -3.86 0.81
CA ASN A 239 -12.74 -3.84 1.35
C ASN A 239 -12.51 -4.86 2.46
N VAL A 240 -13.52 -5.68 2.79
CA VAL A 240 -13.39 -6.87 3.63
C VAL A 240 -13.37 -8.10 2.74
N LEU A 241 -12.26 -8.83 2.72
CA LEU A 241 -12.10 -10.07 1.95
C LEU A 241 -12.24 -11.29 2.86
N LEU A 242 -12.75 -12.41 2.33
CA LEU A 242 -12.84 -13.68 3.08
C LEU A 242 -11.93 -14.75 2.47
N ASP A 243 -11.13 -15.40 3.30
CA ASP A 243 -10.33 -16.54 2.86
C ASP A 243 -11.16 -17.83 2.78
N SER A 244 -10.51 -18.92 2.37
CA SER A 244 -11.14 -20.24 2.29
C SER A 244 -11.87 -20.70 3.56
N ASP A 245 -11.37 -20.29 4.75
CA ASP A 245 -11.93 -20.59 6.07
C ASP A 245 -13.00 -19.59 6.54
N HIS A 246 -13.33 -18.58 5.71
CA HIS A 246 -14.24 -17.47 6.01
C HIS A 246 -13.73 -16.53 7.12
N GLU A 247 -12.41 -16.50 7.34
CA GLU A 247 -11.80 -15.47 8.18
C GLU A 247 -11.68 -14.16 7.39
N ALA A 248 -11.94 -13.05 8.07
CA ALA A 248 -12.01 -11.73 7.45
C ALA A 248 -10.64 -11.05 7.40
N HIS A 249 -10.35 -10.41 6.26
CA HIS A 249 -9.13 -9.65 6.00
C HIS A 249 -9.49 -8.25 5.47
N VAL A 250 -9.16 -7.20 6.23
CA VAL A 250 -9.31 -5.81 5.79
C VAL A 250 -8.26 -5.48 4.72
N SER A 251 -8.68 -4.79 3.68
CA SER A 251 -7.90 -4.48 2.47
C SER A 251 -8.16 -3.05 1.99
N ASP A 252 -7.38 -2.60 1.00
CA ASP A 252 -7.44 -1.26 0.40
C ASP A 252 -7.13 -0.09 1.34
N PHE A 253 -5.84 0.09 1.61
CA PHE A 253 -5.34 1.15 2.49
C PHE A 253 -5.00 2.45 1.74
N GLY A 254 -5.49 2.62 0.50
CA GLY A 254 -5.19 3.81 -0.32
C GLY A 254 -5.68 5.13 0.30
N THR A 255 -6.68 5.07 1.16
CA THR A 255 -7.22 6.25 1.86
C THR A 255 -6.69 6.40 3.30
N ALA A 256 -5.93 5.43 3.78
CA ALA A 256 -5.49 5.32 5.17
C ALA A 256 -4.58 6.46 5.61
N ARG A 257 -4.56 6.72 6.93
CA ARG A 257 -3.76 7.78 7.54
C ARG A 257 -3.14 7.37 8.85
N LEU A 258 -1.87 7.73 9.01
CA LEU A 258 -1.15 7.67 10.28
C LEU A 258 -1.38 8.97 11.03
N LEU A 259 -1.97 8.91 12.23
CA LEU A 259 -2.20 10.06 13.10
C LEU A 259 -0.92 10.48 13.81
N LYS A 260 -0.12 11.33 13.16
CA LYS A 260 1.09 11.89 13.77
C LYS A 260 0.73 13.10 14.65
N PRO A 261 1.27 13.22 15.87
CA PRO A 261 0.97 14.32 16.80
C PRO A 261 1.16 15.72 16.19
N ASP A 262 2.13 15.85 15.29
CA ASP A 262 2.54 17.14 14.70
C ASP A 262 1.89 17.40 13.32
N SER A 263 0.90 16.61 12.92
CA SER A 263 0.24 16.72 11.61
C SER A 263 -1.21 17.17 11.74
N SER A 264 -1.71 17.91 10.74
CA SER A 264 -3.12 18.29 10.72
C SER A 264 -4.01 17.08 10.43
N ASN A 265 -5.04 16.89 11.26
CA ASN A 265 -6.09 15.91 11.03
C ASN A 265 -7.11 16.37 9.96
N TRP A 266 -6.82 17.47 9.25
CA TRP A 266 -7.65 18.07 8.20
C TRP A 266 -7.32 17.45 6.84
N THR A 267 -8.32 16.96 6.13
CA THR A 267 -8.09 16.10 4.96
C THR A 267 -9.13 16.28 3.86
N SER A 268 -8.76 15.99 2.60
CA SER A 268 -9.73 15.82 1.51
C SER A 268 -10.69 14.68 1.81
N PHE A 269 -11.96 14.83 1.43
CA PHE A 269 -13.06 13.88 1.62
C PHE A 269 -12.79 12.51 0.97
N PRO A 270 -12.68 11.41 1.74
CA PRO A 270 -12.62 10.06 1.22
C PRO A 270 -13.69 9.16 1.88
N GLY A 271 -13.76 7.92 1.42
CA GLY A 271 -14.71 6.93 1.89
C GLY A 271 -15.80 6.65 0.87
N THR A 272 -16.42 5.49 1.03
CA THR A 272 -17.52 5.05 0.17
C THR A 272 -18.85 5.64 0.64
N ILE A 273 -19.62 6.25 -0.27
CA ILE A 273 -20.95 6.80 0.02
C ILE A 273 -21.81 5.73 0.70
N GLY A 274 -22.44 6.11 1.82
CA GLY A 274 -23.24 5.22 2.65
C GLY A 274 -22.53 4.49 3.78
N TYR A 275 -21.19 4.44 3.75
CA TYR A 275 -20.36 3.97 4.86
C TYR A 275 -19.76 5.13 5.67
N ILE A 276 -19.95 6.38 5.22
CA ILE A 276 -19.42 7.58 5.86
C ILE A 276 -20.37 8.03 6.98
N ALA A 277 -19.80 8.31 8.15
CA ALA A 277 -20.56 8.85 9.28
C ALA A 277 -21.20 10.21 8.92
N PRO A 278 -22.47 10.45 9.26
CA PRO A 278 -23.20 11.65 8.84
C PRO A 278 -22.55 12.96 9.32
N GLU A 279 -21.90 12.96 10.48
CA GLU A 279 -21.14 14.11 10.98
C GLU A 279 -19.89 14.38 10.15
N LEU A 280 -19.24 13.32 9.65
CA LEU A 280 -18.06 13.39 8.78
C LEU A 280 -18.38 13.76 7.34
N ALA A 281 -19.66 13.65 6.94
CA ALA A 281 -20.13 14.19 5.67
C ALA A 281 -19.92 15.72 5.59
N TYR A 282 -19.83 16.41 6.74
CA TYR A 282 -19.75 17.87 6.83
C TYR A 282 -18.47 18.41 7.48
N ILE A 283 -17.60 17.56 8.05
CA ILE A 283 -16.36 17.99 8.71
C ILE A 283 -15.12 17.30 8.10
N TYR A 284 -14.05 18.07 7.88
CA TYR A 284 -12.80 17.57 7.32
C TYR A 284 -11.84 16.98 8.38
N TYR A 285 -12.30 16.86 9.62
CA TYR A 285 -11.55 16.31 10.75
C TYR A 285 -11.72 14.79 10.80
N VAL A 286 -10.61 14.07 10.92
CA VAL A 286 -10.59 12.60 10.91
C VAL A 286 -10.05 12.07 12.23
N ASP A 287 -10.83 11.21 12.87
CA ASP A 287 -10.44 10.39 14.01
C ASP A 287 -10.85 8.92 13.76
N GLU A 288 -10.53 8.04 14.70
CA GLU A 288 -10.84 6.62 14.63
C GLU A 288 -12.35 6.33 14.54
N LYS A 289 -13.22 7.29 14.90
CA LYS A 289 -14.67 7.08 14.91
C LYS A 289 -15.26 6.96 13.51
N CYS A 290 -14.57 7.46 12.49
CA CYS A 290 -14.97 7.23 11.10
C CYS A 290 -15.03 5.74 10.76
N ASP A 291 -13.99 4.99 11.14
CA ASP A 291 -13.92 3.55 10.93
C ASP A 291 -14.94 2.80 11.80
N VAL A 292 -15.20 3.28 13.02
CA VAL A 292 -16.20 2.68 13.92
C VAL A 292 -17.62 2.77 13.34
N TYR A 293 -17.97 3.90 12.72
CA TYR A 293 -19.26 4.04 12.04
C TYR A 293 -19.36 3.09 10.84
N SER A 294 -18.36 3.12 9.96
CA SER A 294 -18.29 2.22 8.80
C SER A 294 -18.36 0.74 9.19
N PHE A 295 -17.71 0.37 10.29
CA PHE A 295 -17.80 -0.97 10.88
C PHE A 295 -19.22 -1.33 11.31
N GLY A 296 -19.97 -0.38 11.89
CA GLY A 296 -21.39 -0.57 12.21
C GLY A 296 -22.23 -0.90 10.97
N VAL A 297 -21.99 -0.18 9.86
CA VAL A 297 -22.67 -0.46 8.59
C VAL A 297 -22.33 -1.86 8.08
N VAL A 298 -21.04 -2.22 7.99
CA VAL A 298 -20.60 -3.56 7.57
C VAL A 298 -21.20 -4.65 8.47
N THR A 299 -21.24 -4.42 9.78
CA THR A 299 -21.84 -5.36 10.74
C THR A 299 -23.32 -5.58 10.44
N MET A 300 -24.08 -4.53 10.12
CA MET A 300 -25.49 -4.68 9.72
C MET A 300 -25.63 -5.49 8.43
N GLU A 301 -24.82 -5.24 7.41
CA GLU A 301 -24.84 -6.04 6.16
C GLU A 301 -24.59 -7.53 6.44
N VAL A 302 -23.60 -7.82 7.29
CA VAL A 302 -23.27 -9.19 7.71
C VAL A 302 -24.38 -9.82 8.52
N LEU A 303 -25.07 -9.09 9.40
CA LEU A 303 -26.17 -9.67 10.19
C LEU A 303 -27.44 -9.87 9.36
N MET A 304 -27.71 -8.97 8.41
CA MET A 304 -28.88 -9.05 7.53
C MET A 304 -28.71 -10.06 6.40
N GLY A 305 -27.47 -10.45 6.09
CA GLY A 305 -27.18 -11.39 5.01
C GLY A 305 -27.38 -10.84 3.61
N ARG A 306 -27.28 -9.52 3.46
CA ARG A 306 -27.38 -8.85 2.16
C ARG A 306 -26.57 -7.57 2.15
N HIS A 307 -26.03 -7.22 0.99
CA HIS A 307 -25.45 -5.89 0.76
C HIS A 307 -26.57 -4.84 0.76
N ILE A 308 -26.38 -3.75 1.50
CA ILE A 308 -27.34 -2.65 1.56
C ILE A 308 -26.93 -1.64 0.48
N LEU A 309 -27.80 -1.42 -0.50
CA LEU A 309 -27.67 -0.26 -1.38
C LEU A 309 -27.95 0.99 -0.56
N VAL A 310 -26.90 1.64 -0.07
CA VAL A 310 -27.03 2.95 0.54
C VAL A 310 -26.94 3.98 -0.60
N ILE A 311 -28.09 4.57 -0.93
CA ILE A 311 -28.30 5.55 -2.00
C ILE A 311 -27.78 6.91 -1.56
#